data_AF-A0A1Q7C4N5-F1
#
_entry.id   AF-A0A1Q7C4N5-F1
#
_cell.length_a   1.000
_cell.length_b   1.000
_cell.length_c   1.000
_cell.angle_alpha   90.00
_cell.angle_beta   90.00
_cell.angle_gamma   90.00
#
_symmetry.space_group_name_H-M   'P 1'
#
loop_
_entity.id
_entity.type
_entity.pdbx_description
1 polymer ?
#
loop_
_entity_poly.entity_id
_entity_poly.type
_entity_poly.pdbx_seq_one_letter_code
_entity_poly.pdbx_strand_id
1 'polypeptide(L)'
;MARRIDQILVITAAYTGMRWGELTGLHRDNLHLDQAIIHVHPEVGALHEVDGRLFLGPPKTPDSIREVHLPAFLVDLLTDLLQSHRHPTVFPGARGGHQRRSNFNRRAWTPAINGNPHRGIPPVLAGMHFHDLRHTHKTWLIEDDIPEIAQARRLGHRLGGVRGIYSHTTPAMQQRITGALQQRWTATGSLLPSTGDNHGDTDLAA
;
A
#
# COMPACT_ATOMS: atom_id res chain seq x y z
N MET A 1 0.99 14.81 14.10
CA MET A 1 1.09 13.34 14.12
C MET A 1 0.48 12.83 12.82
N ALA A 2 1.15 11.95 12.09
CA ALA A 2 0.61 11.41 10.84
C ALA A 2 -0.64 10.56 11.14
N ARG A 3 -1.70 10.66 10.33
CA ARG A 3 -2.94 9.91 10.56
C ARG A 3 -2.69 8.42 10.33
N ARG A 4 -3.32 7.53 11.11
CA ARG A 4 -3.25 6.08 10.90
C ARG A 4 -3.63 5.68 9.46
N ILE A 5 -4.63 6.35 8.88
CA ILE A 5 -5.01 6.22 7.45
C ILE A 5 -3.83 6.47 6.51
N ASP A 6 -3.05 7.53 6.75
CA ASP A 6 -1.93 7.90 5.87
C ASP A 6 -0.78 6.89 5.99
N GLN A 7 -0.56 6.32 7.19
CA GLN A 7 0.45 5.28 7.43
C GLN A 7 0.09 3.98 6.70
N ILE A 8 -1.16 3.51 6.88
CA ILE A 8 -1.61 2.28 6.23
C ILE A 8 -1.66 2.46 4.71
N LEU A 9 -2.05 3.64 4.20
CA LEU A 9 -1.96 3.96 2.76
C LEU A 9 -0.54 3.76 2.20
N VAL A 10 0.49 4.21 2.92
CA VAL A 10 1.90 4.04 2.52
C VAL A 10 2.28 2.56 2.50
N ILE A 11 1.92 1.81 3.55
CA ILE A 11 2.19 0.36 3.63
C ILE A 11 1.48 -0.37 2.48
N THR A 12 0.19 -0.11 2.27
CA THR A 12 -0.57 -0.69 1.16
C THR A 12 0.10 -0.36 -0.17
N ALA A 13 0.55 0.88 -0.40
CA ALA A 13 1.25 1.24 -1.64
C ALA A 13 2.53 0.42 -1.88
N ALA A 14 3.36 0.26 -0.84
CA ALA A 14 4.60 -0.51 -0.92
C ALA A 14 4.35 -2.01 -1.18
N TYR A 15 3.31 -2.59 -0.57
CA TYR A 15 3.07 -4.04 -0.61
C TYR A 15 2.08 -4.48 -1.70
N THR A 16 1.38 -3.56 -2.34
CA THR A 16 0.51 -3.85 -3.49
C THR A 16 1.09 -3.35 -4.81
N GLY A 17 1.99 -2.37 -4.76
CA GLY A 17 2.46 -1.64 -5.93
C GLY A 17 1.36 -0.84 -6.62
N MET A 18 0.18 -0.64 -6.02
CA MET A 18 -0.92 0.11 -6.63
C MET A 18 -0.55 1.58 -6.86
N ARG A 19 -1.15 2.19 -7.88
CA ARG A 19 -0.94 3.61 -8.20
C ARG A 19 -1.69 4.49 -7.19
N TRP A 20 -1.22 5.73 -7.01
CA TRP A 20 -1.88 6.73 -6.15
C TRP A 20 -3.39 6.84 -6.39
N GLY A 21 -3.81 6.98 -7.65
CA GLY A 21 -5.22 7.10 -8.01
C GLY A 21 -6.01 5.84 -7.64
N GLU A 22 -5.44 4.65 -7.85
CA GLU A 22 -6.06 3.37 -7.49
C GLU A 22 -6.30 3.27 -5.98
N LEU A 23 -5.30 3.65 -5.17
CA LEU A 23 -5.40 3.63 -3.70
C LEU A 23 -6.38 4.67 -3.18
N THR A 24 -6.28 5.91 -3.66
CA THR A 24 -7.09 7.04 -3.15
C THR A 24 -8.53 7.05 -3.65
N GLY A 25 -8.81 6.29 -4.70
CA GLY A 25 -10.15 5.97 -5.18
C GLY A 25 -10.72 4.65 -4.64
N LEU A 26 -9.95 3.88 -3.86
CA LEU A 26 -10.36 2.54 -3.45
C LEU A 26 -11.62 2.58 -2.58
N HIS A 27 -12.72 2.11 -3.15
CA HIS A 27 -14.00 1.93 -2.47
C HIS A 27 -14.01 0.63 -1.65
N ARG A 28 -14.73 0.60 -0.53
CA ARG A 28 -14.88 -0.59 0.33
C ARG A 28 -15.42 -1.80 -0.42
N ASP A 29 -16.36 -1.59 -1.34
CA ASP A 29 -16.97 -2.68 -2.12
C ASP A 29 -15.98 -3.41 -3.05
N ASN A 30 -14.81 -2.80 -3.29
CA ASN A 30 -13.72 -3.39 -4.08
C ASN A 30 -12.61 -3.99 -3.21
N LEU A 31 -12.84 -4.11 -1.90
CA LEU A 31 -11.89 -4.63 -0.92
C LEU A 31 -12.46 -5.92 -0.29
N HIS A 32 -12.16 -7.06 -0.91
CA HIS A 32 -12.65 -8.40 -0.53
C HIS A 32 -11.65 -9.07 0.43
N LEU A 33 -11.65 -8.64 1.69
CA LEU A 33 -10.66 -9.09 2.69
C LEU A 33 -10.83 -10.57 3.10
N ASP A 34 -12.04 -11.11 3.01
CA ASP A 34 -12.35 -12.54 3.19
C ASP A 34 -11.63 -13.42 2.15
N GLN A 35 -11.41 -12.87 0.96
CA GLN A 35 -10.67 -13.51 -0.13
C GLN A 35 -9.22 -13.00 -0.22
N ALA A 36 -8.81 -12.09 0.67
CA ALA A 36 -7.53 -11.39 0.63
C ALA A 36 -7.26 -10.70 -0.72
N ILE A 37 -8.26 -10.05 -1.33
CA ILE A 37 -8.16 -9.43 -2.65
C ILE A 37 -8.57 -7.95 -2.63
N ILE A 38 -7.84 -7.13 -3.38
CA ILE A 38 -8.30 -5.81 -3.84
C ILE A 38 -8.64 -5.90 -5.32
N HIS A 39 -9.84 -5.49 -5.71
CA HIS A 39 -10.24 -5.42 -7.11
C HIS A 39 -10.06 -3.99 -7.65
N VAL A 40 -9.27 -3.83 -8.73
CA VAL A 40 -9.14 -2.55 -9.42
C VAL A 40 -10.24 -2.46 -10.49
N HIS A 41 -11.34 -1.79 -10.15
CA HIS A 41 -12.56 -1.73 -10.97
C HIS A 41 -12.34 -1.09 -12.35
N PRO A 42 -12.96 -1.60 -13.43
CA PRO A 42 -12.82 -1.05 -14.79
C PRO A 42 -13.27 0.40 -14.95
N GLU A 43 -14.34 0.82 -14.28
CA GLU A 43 -14.97 2.14 -14.52
C GLU A 43 -14.67 3.20 -13.47
N VAL A 44 -14.36 2.77 -12.24
CA VAL A 44 -14.19 3.65 -11.07
C VAL A 44 -12.95 3.26 -10.25
N GLY A 45 -12.04 2.47 -10.83
CA GLY A 45 -10.87 1.91 -10.15
C GLY A 45 -9.75 2.91 -9.88
N ALA A 46 -9.91 4.18 -10.26
CA ALA A 46 -8.96 5.23 -9.92
C ALA A 46 -9.64 6.58 -9.65
N LEU A 47 -9.12 7.29 -8.65
CA LEU A 47 -9.36 8.71 -8.45
C LEU A 47 -8.45 9.53 -9.37
N HIS A 48 -9.05 10.39 -10.17
CA HIS A 48 -8.38 11.34 -11.05
C HIS A 48 -8.37 12.72 -10.41
N GLU A 49 -7.22 13.41 -10.49
CA GLU A 49 -7.07 14.80 -10.06
C GLU A 49 -6.64 15.64 -11.27
N VAL A 50 -7.58 16.38 -11.86
CA VAL A 50 -7.38 17.18 -13.08
C VAL A 50 -7.91 18.59 -12.81
N ASP A 51 -7.08 19.62 -13.04
CA ASP A 51 -7.42 21.03 -12.81
C ASP A 51 -8.06 21.31 -11.44
N GLY A 52 -7.54 20.62 -10.40
CA GLY A 52 -8.02 20.74 -9.01
C GLY A 52 -9.33 20.00 -8.72
N ARG A 53 -9.97 19.39 -9.72
CA ARG A 53 -11.18 18.58 -9.57
C ARG A 53 -10.82 17.12 -9.32
N LEU A 54 -11.63 16.47 -8.49
CA LEU A 54 -11.49 15.05 -8.15
C LEU A 54 -12.71 14.30 -8.67
N PHE A 55 -12.48 13.20 -9.38
CA PHE A 55 -13.55 12.32 -9.84
C PHE A 55 -13.05 10.88 -9.95
N LEU A 56 -13.95 9.92 -9.73
CA LEU A 56 -13.66 8.52 -9.99
C LEU A 56 -13.81 8.23 -11.48
N GLY A 57 -12.94 7.36 -11.99
CA GLY A 57 -12.95 6.97 -13.40
C GLY A 57 -12.14 5.70 -13.63
N PRO A 58 -12.03 5.27 -14.90
CA PRO A 58 -11.28 4.07 -15.25
C PRO A 58 -9.81 4.21 -14.87
N PRO A 59 -9.11 3.11 -14.56
CA PRO A 59 -7.68 3.18 -14.29
C PRO A 59 -6.91 3.54 -15.56
N LYS A 60 -5.65 3.96 -15.39
CA LYS A 60 -4.82 4.55 -16.46
C LYS A 60 -4.74 3.70 -17.73
N THR A 61 -4.77 2.37 -17.59
CA THR A 61 -4.68 1.44 -18.72
C THR A 61 -5.64 0.27 -18.52
N PRO A 62 -6.09 -0.40 -19.60
CA PRO A 62 -6.89 -1.63 -19.49
C PRO A 62 -6.20 -2.71 -18.65
N ASP A 63 -4.88 -2.86 -18.81
CA ASP A 63 -4.07 -3.82 -18.04
C ASP A 63 -4.03 -3.50 -16.53
N SER A 64 -4.47 -2.32 -16.10
CA SER A 64 -4.57 -1.98 -14.68
C SER A 64 -5.78 -2.63 -14.00
N ILE A 65 -6.77 -3.08 -14.77
CA ILE A 65 -7.95 -3.80 -14.27
C ILE A 65 -7.48 -5.19 -13.86
N ARG A 66 -7.48 -5.46 -12.55
CA ARG A 66 -6.88 -6.67 -11.98
C ARG A 66 -7.33 -6.91 -10.55
N GLU A 67 -7.12 -8.14 -10.11
CA GLU A 67 -7.14 -8.50 -8.69
C GLU A 67 -5.72 -8.45 -8.12
N VAL A 68 -5.59 -7.84 -6.95
CA VAL A 68 -4.35 -7.70 -6.21
C VAL A 68 -4.49 -8.52 -4.93
N HIS A 69 -3.86 -9.69 -4.91
CA HIS A 69 -3.86 -10.59 -3.75
C HIS A 69 -3.01 -10.02 -2.60
N LEU A 70 -3.46 -10.19 -1.37
CA LEU A 70 -2.87 -9.53 -0.20
C LEU A 70 -2.11 -10.54 0.68
N PRO A 71 -0.93 -10.19 1.20
CA PRO A 71 -0.33 -10.93 2.30
C PRO A 71 -1.20 -10.79 3.57
N ALA A 72 -1.19 -11.80 4.44
CA ALA A 72 -2.06 -11.88 5.61
C ALA A 72 -1.94 -10.65 6.52
N PHE A 73 -0.73 -10.17 6.80
CA PHE A 73 -0.54 -8.99 7.64
C PHE A 73 -1.26 -7.74 7.10
N LEU A 74 -1.36 -7.62 5.77
CA LEU A 74 -2.00 -6.48 5.14
C LEU A 74 -3.53 -6.61 5.18
N VAL A 75 -4.06 -7.85 5.14
CA VAL A 75 -5.47 -8.14 5.40
C VAL A 75 -5.83 -7.69 6.82
N ASP A 76 -5.02 -8.06 7.81
CA ASP A 76 -5.25 -7.67 9.21
C ASP A 76 -5.21 -6.15 9.39
N LEU A 77 -4.19 -5.48 8.85
CA LEU A 77 -4.06 -4.02 8.91
C LEU A 77 -5.23 -3.29 8.25
N LEU A 78 -5.71 -3.78 7.10
CA LEU A 78 -6.84 -3.19 6.41
C LEU A 78 -8.16 -3.47 7.14
N THR A 79 -8.32 -4.65 7.75
CA THR A 79 -9.47 -4.98 8.58
C THR A 79 -9.60 -4.01 9.75
N ASP A 80 -8.52 -3.82 10.51
CA ASP A 80 -8.44 -2.84 11.60
C ASP A 80 -8.78 -1.43 11.14
N LEU A 81 -8.23 -1.01 9.99
CA LEU A 81 -8.50 0.30 9.42
C LEU A 81 -9.98 0.48 9.13
N LEU A 82 -10.62 -0.50 8.47
CA LEU A 82 -12.04 -0.43 8.12
C LEU A 82 -12.95 -0.42 9.34
N GLN A 83 -12.54 -1.03 10.45
CA GLN A 83 -13.25 -0.97 11.72
C GLN A 83 -13.19 0.43 12.35
N SER A 84 -12.09 1.17 12.15
CA SER A 84 -11.87 2.50 12.73
C SER A 84 -12.72 3.63 12.14
N HIS A 85 -13.39 3.42 11.00
CA HIS A 85 -14.30 4.41 10.39
C HIS A 85 -15.43 3.75 9.60
N ARG A 86 -16.38 4.55 9.10
CA ARG A 86 -17.50 4.11 8.23
C ARG A 86 -17.51 4.75 6.84
N HIS A 87 -16.51 5.57 6.52
CA HIS A 87 -16.41 6.26 5.23
C HIS A 87 -16.35 5.28 4.03
N PRO A 88 -17.04 5.53 2.90
CA PRO A 88 -17.12 4.61 1.76
C PRO A 88 -15.77 4.27 1.10
N THR A 89 -14.87 5.25 0.99
CA THR A 89 -13.47 5.02 0.57
C THR A 89 -12.62 4.47 1.71
N VAL A 90 -11.72 3.53 1.40
CA VAL A 90 -10.79 2.89 2.35
C VAL A 90 -9.81 3.90 2.97
N PHE A 91 -9.31 4.85 2.17
CA PHE A 91 -8.34 5.86 2.63
C PHE A 91 -8.89 7.29 2.49
N PRO A 92 -9.79 7.74 3.40
CA PRO A 92 -10.36 9.08 3.30
C PRO A 92 -9.35 10.19 3.63
N GLY A 93 -9.54 11.33 2.97
CA GLY A 93 -8.89 12.59 3.30
C GLY A 93 -9.34 13.14 4.64
N ALA A 94 -8.55 14.04 5.23
CA ALA A 94 -8.73 14.49 6.62
C ALA A 94 -10.05 15.22 6.91
N ARG A 95 -10.77 15.65 5.87
CA ARG A 95 -12.06 16.35 5.97
C ARG A 95 -13.24 15.52 5.42
N GLY A 96 -13.09 14.19 5.36
CA GLY A 96 -14.17 13.30 4.93
C GLY A 96 -14.44 13.27 3.42
N GLY A 97 -13.52 13.80 2.61
CA GLY A 97 -13.52 13.64 1.15
C GLY A 97 -12.37 12.76 0.68
N HIS A 98 -12.09 12.72 -0.62
CA HIS A 98 -10.93 11.99 -1.15
C HIS A 98 -9.59 12.64 -0.74
N GLN A 99 -8.53 11.83 -0.75
CA GLN A 99 -7.15 12.30 -0.58
C GLN A 99 -6.72 13.15 -1.78
N ARG A 100 -6.19 14.34 -1.51
CA ARG A 100 -5.50 15.18 -2.52
C ARG A 100 -4.01 14.94 -2.45
N ARG A 101 -3.36 14.77 -3.60
CA ARG A 101 -1.93 14.46 -3.66
C ARG A 101 -1.09 15.54 -2.99
N SER A 102 -1.37 16.81 -3.27
CA SER A 102 -0.64 17.95 -2.70
C SER A 102 -0.75 18.02 -1.18
N ASN A 103 -1.94 17.75 -0.63
CA ASN A 103 -2.16 17.75 0.82
C ASN A 103 -1.46 16.58 1.50
N PHE A 104 -1.58 15.38 0.95
CA PHE A 104 -0.90 14.20 1.46
C PHE A 104 0.62 14.38 1.44
N ASN A 105 1.18 14.85 0.31
CA ASN A 105 2.61 15.09 0.19
C ASN A 105 3.12 16.05 1.27
N ARG A 106 2.50 17.22 1.36
CA ARG A 106 2.92 18.27 2.30
C ARG A 106 2.77 17.86 3.77
N ARG A 107 1.69 17.13 4.12
CA ARG A 107 1.30 16.90 5.52
C ARG A 107 1.70 15.55 6.09
N ALA A 108 1.90 14.55 5.24
CA ALA A 108 2.21 13.18 5.65
C ALA A 108 3.51 12.69 5.03
N TRP A 109 3.62 12.67 3.70
CA TRP A 109 4.76 12.05 3.01
C TRP A 109 6.08 12.78 3.24
N THR A 110 6.18 14.05 2.85
CA THR A 110 7.42 14.84 2.95
C THR A 110 7.96 14.90 4.38
N PRO A 111 7.13 15.16 5.42
CA PRO A 111 7.60 15.09 6.80
C PRO A 111 8.08 13.69 7.24
N ALA A 112 7.47 12.60 6.71
CA ALA A 112 7.88 11.25 7.06
C ALA A 112 9.25 10.86 6.47
N ILE A 113 9.51 11.23 5.22
CA ILE A 113 10.76 10.87 4.54
C ILE A 113 11.94 11.78 4.88
N ASN A 114 11.68 13.08 5.08
CA ASN A 114 12.73 14.08 5.34
C ASN A 114 12.94 14.31 6.84
N GLY A 115 12.12 13.69 7.68
CA GLY A 115 12.14 13.89 9.11
C GLY A 115 11.64 15.28 9.51
N ASN A 116 11.93 15.64 10.75
CA ASN A 116 11.62 16.95 11.32
C ASN A 116 12.76 17.39 12.24
N PRO A 117 13.68 18.24 11.75
CA PRO A 117 14.82 18.73 12.53
C PRO A 117 14.40 19.44 13.83
N HIS A 118 13.30 20.20 13.80
CA HIS A 118 12.77 20.88 15.00
C HIS A 118 12.29 19.92 16.08
N ARG A 119 12.04 18.66 15.73
CA ARG A 119 11.65 17.59 16.66
C ARG A 119 12.75 16.55 16.87
N GLY A 120 13.95 16.80 16.33
CA GLY A 120 15.06 15.84 16.37
C GLY A 120 14.79 14.52 15.62
N ILE A 121 13.83 14.51 14.69
CA ILE A 121 13.49 13.31 13.90
C ILE A 121 14.35 13.34 12.63
N PRO A 122 15.31 12.41 12.45
CA PRO A 122 16.13 12.37 11.24
C PRO A 122 15.31 11.96 10.01
N PRO A 123 15.77 12.29 8.79
CA PRO A 123 15.19 11.76 7.57
C PRO A 123 15.29 10.23 7.54
N VAL A 124 14.23 9.58 7.06
CA VAL A 124 14.24 8.14 6.76
C VAL A 124 14.91 7.90 5.41
N LEU A 125 14.48 8.62 4.38
CA LEU A 125 15.05 8.56 3.03
C LEU A 125 14.73 9.85 2.29
N ALA A 126 15.59 10.85 2.46
CA ALA A 126 15.35 12.19 1.93
C ALA A 126 15.19 12.17 0.40
N GLY A 127 14.19 12.89 -0.12
CA GLY A 127 13.94 13.02 -1.56
C GLY A 127 13.16 11.88 -2.21
N MET A 128 12.75 10.85 -1.46
CA MET A 128 11.88 9.79 -1.97
C MET A 128 10.50 10.34 -2.37
N HIS A 129 9.98 9.96 -3.53
CA HIS A 129 8.61 10.28 -3.93
C HIS A 129 7.66 9.15 -3.57
N PHE A 130 6.37 9.45 -3.33
CA PHE A 130 5.39 8.40 -3.03
C PHE A 130 5.29 7.35 -4.13
N HIS A 131 5.48 7.74 -5.40
CA HIS A 131 5.47 6.78 -6.51
C HIS A 131 6.63 5.78 -6.45
N ASP A 132 7.73 6.14 -5.79
CA ASP A 132 8.90 5.27 -5.65
C ASP A 132 8.55 4.02 -4.87
N LEU A 133 7.51 4.03 -4.01
CA LEU A 133 6.99 2.82 -3.35
C LEU A 133 6.56 1.73 -4.34
N ARG A 134 6.01 2.12 -5.50
CA ARG A 134 5.67 1.17 -6.56
C ARG A 134 6.93 0.65 -7.28
N HIS A 135 7.94 1.49 -7.44
CA HIS A 135 9.23 1.05 -7.97
C HIS A 135 9.92 0.08 -7.01
N THR A 136 9.92 0.39 -5.71
CA THR A 136 10.34 -0.50 -4.63
C THR A 136 9.58 -1.83 -4.66
N HIS A 137 8.25 -1.82 -4.79
CA HIS A 137 7.46 -3.05 -4.91
C HIS A 137 7.95 -3.92 -6.06
N LYS A 138 8.17 -3.33 -7.25
CA LYS A 138 8.71 -4.05 -8.41
C LYS A 138 10.08 -4.64 -8.10
N THR A 139 10.98 -3.87 -7.48
CA THR A 139 12.31 -4.35 -7.09
C THR A 139 12.23 -5.52 -6.12
N TRP A 140 11.35 -5.47 -5.10
CA TRP A 140 11.16 -6.61 -4.19
C TRP A 140 10.70 -7.86 -4.90
N LEU A 141 9.76 -7.76 -5.84
CA LEU A 141 9.35 -8.94 -6.63
C LEU A 141 10.50 -9.51 -7.47
N ILE A 142 11.44 -8.68 -7.93
CA ILE A 142 12.65 -9.15 -8.63
C ILE A 142 13.59 -9.85 -7.66
N GLU A 143 13.86 -9.25 -6.50
CA GLU A 143 14.70 -9.82 -5.44
C GLU A 143 14.16 -11.16 -4.92
N ASP A 144 12.84 -11.33 -4.90
CA ASP A 144 12.15 -12.54 -4.42
C ASP A 144 11.96 -13.60 -5.55
N ASP A 145 12.67 -13.43 -6.68
CA ASP A 145 12.64 -14.32 -7.85
C ASP A 145 11.21 -14.59 -8.39
N ILE A 146 10.33 -13.58 -8.34
CA ILE A 146 8.98 -13.71 -8.89
C ILE A 146 9.06 -13.67 -10.43
N PRO A 147 8.41 -14.59 -11.16
CA PRO A 147 8.42 -14.57 -12.62
C PRO A 147 7.91 -13.24 -13.19
N GLU A 148 8.58 -12.71 -14.23
CA GLU A 148 8.25 -11.43 -14.86
C GLU A 148 6.76 -11.30 -15.25
N ILE A 149 6.17 -12.41 -15.72
CA ILE A 149 4.73 -12.49 -16.05
C ILE A 149 3.84 -12.14 -14.85
N ALA A 150 4.18 -12.66 -13.67
CA ALA A 150 3.44 -12.42 -12.45
C ALA A 150 3.70 -11.00 -11.92
N GLN A 151 4.93 -10.48 -12.04
CA GLN A 151 5.25 -9.08 -11.72
C GLN A 151 4.44 -8.09 -12.57
N ALA A 152 4.38 -8.32 -13.88
CA ALA A 152 3.68 -7.45 -14.80
C ALA A 152 2.17 -7.47 -14.54
N ARG A 153 1.59 -8.66 -14.35
CA ARG A 153 0.18 -8.80 -13.97
C ARG A 153 -0.12 -8.14 -12.63
N ARG A 154 0.72 -8.35 -11.60
CA ARG A 154 0.61 -7.69 -10.29
C ARG A 154 0.57 -6.16 -10.40
N LEU A 155 1.44 -5.59 -11.24
CA LEU A 155 1.54 -4.16 -11.42
C LEU A 155 0.52 -3.61 -12.43
N GLY A 156 -0.17 -4.44 -13.19
CA GLY A 156 -1.02 -4.00 -14.29
C GLY A 156 -0.22 -3.36 -15.43
N HIS A 157 0.87 -4.02 -15.81
CA HIS A 157 1.72 -3.69 -16.94
C HIS A 157 1.44 -4.66 -18.09
N ARG A 158 1.44 -4.13 -19.32
CA ARG A 158 1.43 -4.93 -20.53
C ARG A 158 2.82 -5.51 -20.77
N LEU A 159 2.89 -6.81 -21.04
CA LEU A 159 4.11 -7.42 -21.56
C LEU A 159 4.09 -7.38 -23.08
N GLY A 160 5.20 -6.94 -23.67
CA GLY A 160 5.39 -6.96 -25.11
C GLY A 160 5.73 -8.37 -25.65
N GLY A 161 5.49 -8.57 -26.95
CA GLY A 161 5.91 -9.78 -27.68
C GLY A 161 5.12 -11.06 -27.34
N VAL A 162 5.68 -12.21 -27.73
CA VAL A 162 5.07 -13.56 -27.57
C VAL A 162 4.71 -13.87 -26.11
N ARG A 163 5.46 -13.31 -25.15
CA ARG A 163 5.18 -13.46 -23.70
C ARG A 163 3.82 -12.91 -23.29
N GLY A 164 3.27 -11.92 -24.01
CA GLY A 164 1.93 -11.39 -23.76
C GLY A 164 0.81 -12.38 -24.07
N ILE A 165 1.07 -13.37 -24.94
CA ILE A 165 0.09 -14.36 -25.41
C ILE A 165 -0.19 -15.43 -24.33
N TYR A 166 0.78 -15.73 -23.46
CA TYR A 166 0.70 -16.75 -22.39
C TYR A 166 0.65 -16.13 -21.00
N SER A 167 -0.26 -15.17 -20.80
CA SER A 167 -0.17 -14.20 -19.70
C SER A 167 -1.08 -14.47 -18.50
N HIS A 168 -1.48 -15.72 -18.30
CA HIS A 168 -2.23 -16.12 -17.11
C HIS A 168 -1.29 -16.26 -15.91
N THR A 169 -1.67 -15.64 -14.79
CA THR A 169 -1.04 -15.95 -13.50
C THR A 169 -1.74 -17.15 -12.91
N THR A 170 -0.96 -18.09 -12.35
CA THR A 170 -1.53 -19.25 -11.65
C THR A 170 -1.73 -18.91 -10.17
N PRO A 171 -2.62 -19.63 -9.46
CA PRO A 171 -2.75 -19.50 -8.01
C PRO A 171 -1.41 -19.65 -7.26
N ALA A 172 -0.55 -20.59 -7.70
CA ALA A 172 0.77 -20.78 -7.13
C ALA A 172 1.69 -19.54 -7.29
N MET A 173 1.63 -18.84 -8.43
CA MET A 173 2.37 -17.58 -8.62
C MET A 173 1.86 -16.47 -7.69
N GLN A 174 0.54 -16.36 -7.52
CA GLN A 174 -0.05 -15.38 -6.59
C GLN A 174 0.34 -15.69 -5.14
N GLN A 175 0.28 -16.96 -4.74
CA GLN A 175 0.72 -17.42 -3.42
C GLN A 175 2.21 -17.14 -3.18
N ARG A 176 3.07 -17.32 -4.19
CA ARG A 176 4.50 -16.98 -4.08
C ARG A 176 4.71 -15.50 -3.83
N ILE A 177 3.98 -14.62 -4.54
CA ILE A 177 4.02 -13.17 -4.32
C ILE A 177 3.59 -12.83 -2.89
N THR A 178 2.42 -13.30 -2.45
CA THR A 178 1.91 -12.96 -1.12
C THR A 178 2.75 -13.57 0.00
N GLY A 179 3.29 -14.77 -0.20
CA GLY A 179 4.19 -15.43 0.74
C GLY A 179 5.51 -14.67 0.92
N ALA A 180 6.17 -14.28 -0.17
CA ALA A 180 7.41 -13.50 -0.11
C ALA A 180 7.21 -12.14 0.58
N LEU A 181 6.12 -11.43 0.23
CA LEU A 181 5.76 -10.16 0.86
C LEU A 181 5.45 -10.31 2.36
N GLN A 182 4.76 -11.39 2.76
CA GLN A 182 4.51 -11.70 4.17
C GLN A 182 5.82 -11.96 4.94
N GLN A 183 6.74 -12.73 4.35
CA GLN A 183 8.06 -12.99 4.95
C GLN A 183 8.84 -11.70 5.13
N ARG A 184 8.84 -10.82 4.11
CA ARG A 184 9.53 -9.53 4.14
C ARG A 184 9.01 -8.61 5.25
N TRP A 185 7.69 -8.58 5.48
CA TRP A 185 7.09 -7.88 6.62
C TRP A 185 7.54 -8.46 7.96
N THR A 186 7.44 -9.79 8.11
CA THR A 186 7.74 -10.50 9.37
C THR A 186 9.23 -10.39 9.75
N ALA A 187 10.12 -10.48 8.77
CA ALA A 187 11.56 -10.29 8.98
C ALA A 187 11.89 -8.87 9.45
N THR A 188 11.19 -7.86 8.91
CA THR A 188 11.35 -6.46 9.34
C THR A 188 10.94 -6.26 10.80
N GLY A 189 9.83 -6.86 11.22
CA GLY A 189 9.37 -6.79 12.61
C GLY A 189 10.35 -7.41 13.61
N SER A 190 11.10 -8.42 13.19
CA SER A 190 12.14 -9.07 14.01
C SER A 190 13.43 -8.23 14.15
N LEU A 191 13.61 -7.21 13.30
CA LEU A 191 14.79 -6.33 13.29
C LEU A 191 14.59 -5.05 14.12
N LEU A 192 13.36 -4.74 14.50
CA LEU A 192 13.08 -3.63 15.42
C LEU A 192 13.28 -4.13 16.85
N PRO A 193 14.15 -3.50 17.67
CA PRO A 193 14.30 -3.88 19.06
C PRO A 193 12.94 -3.79 19.75
N SER A 194 12.55 -4.84 20.45
CA SER A 194 11.38 -4.82 21.33
C SER A 194 11.55 -3.63 22.27
N THR A 195 10.71 -2.61 22.13
CA THR A 195 10.59 -1.55 23.13
C THR A 195 10.10 -2.23 24.40
N GLY A 196 11.05 -2.60 25.27
CA GLY A 196 10.77 -3.25 26.53
C GLY A 196 9.93 -2.34 27.39
N ASP A 197 8.73 -2.81 27.74
CA ASP A 197 7.98 -2.29 28.86
C ASP A 197 8.80 -2.54 30.13
N ASN A 198 9.52 -1.51 30.59
CA ASN A 198 10.08 -1.50 31.93
C ASN A 198 8.97 -1.06 32.91
N HIS A 199 7.97 -1.91 33.12
CA HIS A 199 7.20 -1.87 34.36
C HIS A 199 8.03 -2.57 35.43
N GLY A 200 9.03 -1.84 35.94
CA GLY A 200 9.65 -2.14 37.21
C GLY A 200 8.65 -1.86 38.31
N ASP A 201 7.93 -2.91 38.65
CA ASP A 201 7.19 -3.08 39.90
C ASP A 201 8.19 -2.85 41.04
N THR A 202 8.11 -1.69 41.68
CA THR A 202 8.67 -1.52 43.02
C THR A 202 7.51 -1.27 43.95
N ASP A 203 6.91 -2.35 44.43
CA ASP A 203 6.35 -2.35 45.76
C ASP A 203 6.68 -3.62 46.55
N LEU A 204 7.06 -3.39 47.81
CA LEU A 204 7.12 -4.29 48.97
C LEU A 204 8.30 -5.28 49.12
N ALA A 205 9.23 -4.95 50.03
CA ALA A 205 9.20 -5.49 51.41
C ALA A 205 10.35 -5.00 52.30
N ALA A 206 10.00 -4.72 53.58
CA ALA A 206 10.81 -4.46 54.78
C ALA A 206 11.08 -2.99 55.16
#